data_AF-A0A7Y3U8U9-F1
#
_entry.id   AF-A0A7Y3U8U9-F1
#
_cell.length_a   1.000
_cell.length_b   1.000
_cell.length_c   1.000
_cell.angle_alpha   90.00
_cell.angle_beta   90.00
_cell.angle_gamma   90.00
#
_symmetry.space_group_name_H-M   'P 1'
#
loop_
_entity.id
_entity.type
_entity.pdbx_description
1 polymer ?
#
loop_
_entity_poly.entity_id
_entity_poly.type
_entity_poly.pdbx_seq_one_letter_code
_entity_poly.pdbx_strand_id
1 'polypeptide(L)'
;MLAITSTTLVPTRHALAWQEPYDYAVIEIDTLGGLIGEGRGINEFGVVTGGGSTGQWLHTFTWSNGTLTDMGTLDPYPGSKGEAINNLGWIAGGSGAYNPIEMATLWKDGEIISLGTLGGDNSHAFGINDSGQVVGKAEITPGDYTRWPFIWQDGVMTALEIFPNAEDRGGEAWDINNLGEAVGFAAPETGSQHAVMWTADGTLVDLTPDLFGQAHGINNLGEVAGFVEHANAVMWRDGVPTQIHDWGLAQDSYAEAINDYSEVTGYYIDYNSQPFAFVWTEQAGLKTLEDLIGPQSRWELAYALDINDFGMIVGYGMHADLQRAFVATPVSPTIQLTNAHPGVAGQVNGIRASGLEPGTRVYFCWSGQGGGTLIPDCDVTVNALQLENPTVVGSAIADANGRATLKGNVPSSVSGKTLLFQAVIPSSCEISNLVVQTFE
;
A
#
# COMPACT_ATOMS: atom_id res chain seq x y z
N MET A 1 16.21 -15.22 -40.87
CA MET A 1 15.77 -13.99 -40.19
C MET A 1 14.60 -14.42 -39.31
N LEU A 2 14.90 -14.85 -38.09
CA LEU A 2 13.88 -15.30 -37.13
C LEU A 2 13.30 -14.07 -36.43
N ALA A 3 11.99 -13.91 -36.49
CA ALA A 3 11.26 -12.92 -35.73
C ALA A 3 11.19 -13.41 -34.27
N ILE A 4 11.70 -12.59 -33.35
CA ILE A 4 11.47 -12.74 -31.91
C ILE A 4 10.15 -12.02 -31.65
N THR A 5 9.07 -12.78 -31.45
CA THR A 5 7.84 -12.26 -30.86
C THR A 5 8.07 -12.15 -29.36
N SER A 6 8.10 -10.92 -28.85
CA SER A 6 8.05 -10.65 -27.41
C SER A 6 6.71 -11.15 -26.88
N THR A 7 6.72 -12.27 -26.18
CA THR A 7 5.64 -12.66 -25.28
C THR A 7 5.89 -11.94 -23.97
N THR A 8 5.19 -10.84 -23.73
CA THR A 8 4.99 -10.34 -22.37
C THR A 8 4.32 -11.45 -21.58
N LEU A 9 5.05 -12.03 -20.63
CA LEU A 9 4.46 -12.79 -19.55
C LEU A 9 3.59 -11.80 -18.77
N VAL A 10 2.29 -11.77 -19.03
CA VAL A 10 1.35 -11.28 -18.02
C VAL A 10 1.47 -12.27 -16.88
N PRO A 11 1.94 -11.89 -15.69
CA PRO A 11 1.91 -12.81 -14.57
C PRO A 11 0.44 -13.11 -14.29
N THR A 12 -0.01 -14.32 -14.60
CA THR A 12 -1.26 -14.84 -14.06
C THR A 12 -1.03 -15.09 -12.58
N ARG A 13 -1.10 -14.05 -11.74
CA ARG A 13 -1.49 -14.27 -10.35
C ARG A 13 -3.01 -14.37 -10.34
N HIS A 14 -3.50 -15.42 -9.70
CA HIS A 14 -4.87 -15.47 -9.24
C HIS A 14 -4.99 -14.50 -8.06
N ALA A 15 -6.13 -13.83 -7.92
CA ALA A 15 -6.52 -13.10 -6.72
C ALA A 15 -6.04 -13.81 -5.45
N LEU A 16 -5.55 -13.06 -4.46
CA LEU A 16 -4.95 -13.57 -3.22
C LEU A 16 -5.88 -14.61 -2.55
N ALA A 17 -5.63 -15.88 -2.81
CA ALA A 17 -6.18 -16.95 -2.00
C ALA A 17 -5.21 -17.15 -0.84
N TRP A 18 -5.52 -16.58 0.33
CA TRP A 18 -4.70 -16.71 1.53
C TRP A 18 -4.42 -18.18 1.86
N GLN A 19 -3.14 -18.58 1.92
CA GLN A 19 -2.77 -20.01 1.96
C GLN A 19 -2.22 -20.47 3.31
N GLU A 20 -1.63 -19.58 4.10
CA GLU A 20 -1.00 -19.88 5.39
C GLU A 20 -1.27 -18.72 6.37
N PRO A 21 -1.04 -18.85 7.70
CA PRO A 21 -1.44 -17.77 8.60
C PRO A 21 -0.65 -16.48 8.38
N TYR A 22 0.46 -16.49 7.62
CA TYR A 22 1.29 -15.32 7.38
C TYR A 22 1.61 -15.20 5.89
N ASP A 23 0.93 -14.31 5.19
CA ASP A 23 1.02 -14.14 3.74
C ASP A 23 1.67 -12.82 3.32
N TYR A 24 2.08 -11.96 4.28
CA TYR A 24 2.78 -10.71 4.01
C TYR A 24 4.09 -10.59 4.81
N ALA A 25 5.02 -9.82 4.25
CA ALA A 25 6.20 -9.28 4.91
C ALA A 25 6.09 -7.75 4.96
N VAL A 26 6.31 -7.14 6.12
CA VAL A 26 6.15 -5.67 6.31
C VAL A 26 7.51 -5.01 6.41
N ILE A 27 7.86 -4.25 5.39
CA ILE A 27 9.11 -3.51 5.33
C ILE A 27 8.84 -2.09 5.82
N GLU A 28 9.60 -1.66 6.83
CA GLU A 28 9.58 -0.27 7.27
C GLU A 28 10.17 0.64 6.18
N ILE A 29 9.47 1.72 5.88
CA ILE A 29 9.99 2.82 5.08
C ILE A 29 10.59 3.83 6.06
N ASP A 30 11.90 4.06 5.93
CA ASP A 30 12.62 5.02 6.77
C ASP A 30 12.06 6.45 6.58
N THR A 31 12.47 7.37 7.45
CA THR A 31 12.06 8.78 7.40
C THR A 31 13.15 9.65 6.77
N LEU A 32 12.81 10.87 6.37
CA LEU A 32 13.76 11.88 5.88
C LEU A 32 14.54 12.57 7.03
N GLY A 33 14.89 11.81 8.07
CA GLY A 33 15.63 12.27 9.25
C GLY A 33 14.76 12.73 10.43
N GLY A 34 13.44 12.68 10.30
CA GLY A 34 12.47 13.00 11.35
C GLY A 34 11.91 11.79 12.11
N LEU A 35 10.76 11.97 12.77
CA LEU A 35 10.13 10.93 13.60
C LEU A 35 8.86 10.33 13.01
N ILE A 36 8.36 10.87 11.90
CA ILE A 36 7.07 10.50 11.31
C ILE A 36 7.27 10.24 9.82
N GLY A 37 6.64 9.16 9.33
CA GLY A 37 6.49 8.86 7.91
C GLY A 37 5.07 8.37 7.62
N GLU A 38 4.54 8.74 6.46
CA GLU A 38 3.25 8.30 5.93
C GLU A 38 3.46 7.81 4.49
N GLY A 39 3.23 6.54 4.21
CA GLY A 39 3.13 6.04 2.84
C GLY A 39 1.70 6.27 2.33
N ARG A 40 1.56 6.83 1.13
CA ARG A 40 0.27 7.29 0.59
C ARG A 40 -0.11 6.62 -0.73
N GLY A 41 0.86 6.43 -1.62
CA GLY A 41 0.63 5.79 -2.91
C GLY A 41 1.75 4.83 -3.29
N ILE A 42 1.46 3.82 -4.09
CA ILE A 42 2.38 2.81 -4.59
C ILE A 42 2.10 2.51 -6.07
N ASN A 43 3.14 2.39 -6.89
CA ASN A 43 2.97 1.97 -8.29
C ASN A 43 3.28 0.48 -8.51
N GLU A 44 3.11 0.02 -9.76
CA GLU A 44 3.30 -1.38 -10.14
C GLU A 44 4.76 -1.87 -10.06
N PHE A 45 5.71 -0.96 -9.90
CA PHE A 45 7.13 -1.29 -9.70
C PHE A 45 7.53 -1.27 -8.22
N GLY A 46 6.56 -1.19 -7.31
CA GLY A 46 6.80 -1.12 -5.86
C GLY A 46 7.46 0.18 -5.40
N VAL A 47 7.39 1.25 -6.22
CA VAL A 47 7.84 2.58 -5.81
C VAL A 47 6.73 3.23 -5.01
N VAL A 48 7.06 3.65 -3.79
CA VAL A 48 6.13 4.28 -2.86
C VAL A 48 6.35 5.78 -2.82
N THR A 49 5.26 6.56 -2.78
CA THR A 49 5.25 7.98 -2.44
C THR A 49 4.55 8.23 -1.10
N GLY A 50 4.79 9.40 -0.53
CA GLY A 50 4.20 9.78 0.75
C GLY A 50 4.78 11.05 1.33
N GLY A 51 4.60 11.23 2.65
CA GLY A 51 5.14 12.36 3.41
C GLY A 51 6.12 11.88 4.50
N GLY A 52 7.35 12.39 4.47
CA GLY A 52 8.40 12.06 5.44
C GLY A 52 8.87 13.32 6.19
N SER A 53 8.98 13.25 7.51
CA SER A 53 9.44 14.39 8.30
C SER A 53 10.91 14.71 8.06
N THR A 54 11.21 15.98 7.74
CA THR A 54 12.57 16.55 7.65
C THR A 54 12.92 17.42 8.87
N GLY A 55 12.12 17.33 9.93
CA GLY A 55 12.15 18.23 11.08
C GLY A 55 10.74 18.76 11.38
N GLN A 56 10.48 20.04 11.06
CA GLN A 56 9.17 20.68 11.31
C GLN A 56 8.14 20.44 10.22
N TRP A 57 8.56 20.02 9.02
CA TRP A 57 7.71 19.83 7.85
C TRP A 57 7.76 18.38 7.38
N LEU A 58 6.71 17.95 6.69
CA LEU A 58 6.75 16.78 5.83
C LEU A 58 7.25 17.21 4.45
N HIS A 59 8.07 16.38 3.83
CA HIS A 59 8.41 16.47 2.42
C HIS A 59 7.91 15.22 1.69
N THR A 60 7.51 15.40 0.44
CA THR A 60 7.26 14.31 -0.50
C THR A 60 8.53 13.45 -0.62
N PHE A 61 8.39 12.14 -0.52
CA PHE A 61 9.49 11.21 -0.78
C PHE A 61 9.13 10.22 -1.89
N THR A 62 10.15 9.58 -2.46
CA THR A 62 10.01 8.26 -3.08
C THR A 62 10.80 7.23 -2.30
N TRP A 63 10.25 6.03 -2.16
CA TRP A 63 10.94 4.87 -1.64
C TRP A 63 10.92 3.74 -2.66
N SER A 64 12.07 3.14 -2.93
CA SER A 64 12.19 1.98 -3.82
C SER A 64 13.34 1.09 -3.38
N ASN A 65 13.05 -0.21 -3.16
CA ASN A 65 14.04 -1.23 -2.79
C ASN A 65 15.02 -0.77 -1.69
N GLY A 66 14.49 -0.16 -0.62
CA GLY A 66 15.27 0.29 0.53
C GLY A 66 15.98 1.63 0.36
N THR A 67 15.81 2.31 -0.77
CA THR A 67 16.33 3.65 -1.01
C THR A 67 15.22 4.68 -0.85
N LEU A 68 15.39 5.61 0.09
CA LEU A 68 14.50 6.74 0.31
C LEU A 68 15.10 8.01 -0.31
N THR A 69 14.30 8.74 -1.10
CA THR A 69 14.71 9.96 -1.80
C THR A 69 13.75 11.10 -1.47
N ASP A 70 14.28 12.23 -0.99
CA ASP A 70 13.51 13.47 -0.83
C ASP A 70 13.22 14.08 -2.21
N MET A 71 11.95 14.33 -2.50
CA MET A 71 11.49 14.91 -3.78
C MET A 71 11.39 16.45 -3.72
N GLY A 72 11.59 17.05 -2.55
CA GLY A 72 11.58 18.50 -2.34
C GLY A 72 10.19 19.11 -2.30
N THR A 73 10.15 20.45 -2.35
CA THR A 73 8.93 21.25 -2.23
C THR A 73 8.83 22.27 -3.37
N LEU A 74 7.61 22.71 -3.69
CA LEU A 74 7.39 23.82 -4.60
C LEU A 74 7.69 25.15 -3.88
N ASP A 75 8.54 26.01 -4.44
CA ASP A 75 8.76 27.36 -3.90
C ASP A 75 7.46 28.20 -3.96
N PRO A 76 7.14 29.00 -2.92
CA PRO A 76 7.90 29.27 -1.69
C PRO A 76 7.49 28.37 -0.50
N TYR A 77 6.79 27.26 -0.75
CA TYR A 77 6.19 26.44 0.30
C TYR A 77 7.24 25.56 1.00
N PRO A 78 7.26 25.52 2.34
CA PRO A 78 8.30 24.82 3.11
C PRO A 78 8.02 23.33 3.34
N GLY A 79 6.84 22.83 2.97
CA GLY A 79 6.45 21.44 3.15
C GLY A 79 5.70 20.91 1.94
N SER A 80 5.74 19.60 1.74
CA SER A 80 5.06 18.90 0.66
C SER A 80 4.62 17.50 1.10
N LYS A 81 3.65 16.95 0.38
CA LYS A 81 3.18 15.59 0.56
C LYS A 81 2.74 15.04 -0.79
N GLY A 82 3.25 13.86 -1.15
CA GLY A 82 2.77 13.09 -2.29
C GLY A 82 1.60 12.23 -1.85
N GLU A 83 0.51 12.27 -2.61
CA GLU A 83 -0.70 11.50 -2.34
C GLU A 83 -0.81 10.28 -3.27
N ALA A 84 -0.48 10.43 -4.56
CA ALA A 84 -0.51 9.34 -5.53
C ALA A 84 0.72 9.32 -6.45
N ILE A 85 1.05 8.16 -6.99
CA ILE A 85 2.18 7.94 -7.92
C ILE A 85 1.74 7.04 -9.08
N ASN A 86 2.09 7.41 -10.30
CA ASN A 86 1.80 6.59 -11.48
C ASN A 86 2.98 5.65 -11.85
N ASN A 87 2.81 4.80 -12.86
CA ASN A 87 3.82 3.83 -13.29
C ASN A 87 5.03 4.47 -14.00
N LEU A 88 4.94 5.75 -14.37
CA LEU A 88 6.07 6.53 -14.86
C LEU A 88 6.91 7.14 -13.72
N GLY A 89 6.47 6.99 -12.46
CA GLY A 89 7.11 7.57 -11.29
C GLY A 89 6.77 9.05 -11.08
N TRP A 90 5.73 9.56 -11.74
CA TRP A 90 5.24 10.91 -11.51
C TRP A 90 4.30 10.93 -10.31
N ILE A 91 4.42 11.96 -9.48
CA ILE A 91 3.72 12.05 -8.20
C ILE A 91 2.78 13.25 -8.21
N ALA A 92 1.52 13.04 -7.87
CA ALA A 92 0.57 14.10 -7.56
C ALA A 92 0.44 14.30 -6.05
N GLY A 93 0.26 15.54 -5.63
CA GLY A 93 0.07 15.88 -4.22
C GLY A 93 -0.06 17.38 -4.00
N GLY A 94 0.38 17.83 -2.82
CA GLY A 94 0.31 19.23 -2.41
C GLY A 94 1.65 19.75 -1.89
N SER A 95 1.96 21.01 -2.22
CA SER A 95 2.98 21.81 -1.53
C SER A 95 2.29 22.87 -0.69
N GLY A 96 2.79 23.11 0.52
CA GLY A 96 2.16 24.00 1.50
C GLY A 96 1.42 23.27 2.61
N ALA A 97 1.51 21.93 2.71
CA ALA A 97 0.90 21.16 3.78
C ALA A 97 1.13 21.82 5.16
N TYR A 98 0.05 21.98 5.94
CA TYR A 98 0.01 22.70 7.23
C TYR A 98 0.18 24.23 7.18
N ASN A 99 0.12 24.83 5.99
CA ASN A 99 -0.10 26.27 5.79
C ASN A 99 -1.58 26.54 5.48
N PRO A 100 -2.06 27.78 5.68
CA PRO A 100 -3.41 28.16 5.26
C PRO A 100 -3.60 28.18 3.74
N ILE A 101 -2.50 28.09 2.97
CA ILE A 101 -2.52 28.02 1.51
C ILE A 101 -1.75 26.79 1.03
N GLU A 102 -2.41 25.94 0.26
CA GLU A 102 -1.84 24.78 -0.41
C GLU A 102 -1.93 24.91 -1.93
N MET A 103 -0.96 24.31 -2.62
CA MET A 103 -0.87 24.30 -4.08
C MET A 103 -0.73 22.88 -4.60
N ALA A 104 -1.68 22.47 -5.45
CA ALA A 104 -1.61 21.22 -6.20
C ALA A 104 -0.30 21.19 -6.99
N THR A 105 0.47 20.13 -6.76
CA THR A 105 1.85 20.01 -7.24
C THR A 105 2.05 18.65 -7.90
N LEU A 106 2.79 18.65 -9.01
CA LEU A 106 3.23 17.45 -9.73
C LEU A 106 4.75 17.37 -9.71
N TRP A 107 5.30 16.28 -9.16
CA TRP A 107 6.71 15.94 -9.31
C TRP A 107 6.87 15.05 -10.53
N LYS A 108 7.55 15.55 -11.55
CA LYS A 108 7.67 14.90 -12.85
C LYS A 108 9.08 15.06 -13.39
N ASP A 109 9.75 13.93 -13.63
CA ASP A 109 11.07 13.87 -14.26
C ASP A 109 12.14 14.78 -13.59
N GLY A 110 12.06 14.95 -12.26
CA GLY A 110 12.95 15.80 -11.47
C GLY A 110 12.54 17.28 -11.39
N GLU A 111 11.44 17.66 -12.02
CA GLU A 111 10.84 18.99 -11.91
C GLU A 111 9.65 18.99 -10.93
N ILE A 112 9.44 20.11 -10.26
CA ILE A 112 8.30 20.34 -9.35
C ILE A 112 7.40 21.39 -9.99
N ILE A 113 6.21 20.98 -10.41
CA ILE A 113 5.31 21.75 -11.25
C ILE A 113 4.08 22.15 -10.44
N SER A 114 3.78 23.45 -10.38
CA SER A 114 2.48 23.91 -9.90
C SER A 114 1.39 23.59 -10.93
N LEU A 115 0.28 23.01 -10.48
CA LEU A 115 -0.89 22.77 -11.33
C LEU A 115 -1.83 23.98 -11.40
N GLY A 116 -1.61 25.00 -10.56
CA GLY A 116 -2.44 26.19 -10.45
C GLY A 116 -3.69 25.98 -9.59
N THR A 117 -4.66 26.88 -9.73
CA THR A 117 -5.99 26.82 -9.11
C THR A 117 -7.07 27.05 -10.18
N LEU A 118 -8.34 26.93 -9.81
CA LEU A 118 -9.48 27.28 -10.68
C LEU A 118 -9.81 28.79 -10.66
N GLY A 119 -8.96 29.60 -10.04
CA GLY A 119 -9.14 31.05 -9.89
C GLY A 119 -9.09 31.53 -8.43
N GLY A 120 -9.24 30.62 -7.47
CA GLY A 120 -9.12 30.89 -6.02
C GLY A 120 -7.69 30.76 -5.49
N ASP A 121 -7.56 30.66 -4.17
CA ASP A 121 -6.28 30.74 -3.47
C ASP A 121 -5.65 29.35 -3.24
N ASN A 122 -6.46 28.29 -3.15
CA ASN A 122 -6.01 26.94 -2.80
C ASN A 122 -6.25 25.89 -3.88
N SER A 123 -5.35 24.89 -3.93
CA SER A 123 -5.57 23.63 -4.61
C SER A 123 -4.79 22.48 -3.97
N HIS A 124 -5.25 21.25 -4.16
CA HIS A 124 -4.58 20.03 -3.73
C HIS A 124 -4.88 18.90 -4.73
N ALA A 125 -3.87 18.13 -5.14
CA ALA A 125 -4.03 16.97 -6.02
C ALA A 125 -4.03 15.67 -5.22
N PHE A 126 -4.92 14.74 -5.56
CA PHE A 126 -5.08 13.47 -4.85
C PHE A 126 -4.73 12.26 -5.72
N GLY A 127 -5.19 12.22 -6.98
CA GLY A 127 -5.00 11.08 -7.88
C GLY A 127 -4.22 11.45 -9.15
N ILE A 128 -3.51 10.47 -9.73
CA ILE A 128 -2.82 10.59 -11.02
C ILE A 128 -2.83 9.26 -11.78
N ASN A 129 -3.12 9.32 -13.08
CA ASN A 129 -3.03 8.13 -13.95
C ASN A 129 -1.78 8.12 -14.85
N ASP A 130 -1.57 7.03 -15.60
CA ASP A 130 -0.40 6.85 -16.47
C ASP A 130 -0.41 7.76 -17.71
N SER A 131 -1.55 8.37 -18.03
CA SER A 131 -1.64 9.42 -19.06
C SER A 131 -1.24 10.80 -18.53
N GLY A 132 -0.91 10.92 -17.23
CA GLY A 132 -0.55 12.18 -16.58
C GLY A 132 -1.73 13.10 -16.31
N GLN A 133 -2.96 12.57 -16.33
CA GLN A 133 -4.13 13.30 -15.85
C GLN A 133 -4.10 13.28 -14.33
N VAL A 134 -4.33 14.45 -13.72
CA VAL A 134 -4.29 14.63 -12.27
C VAL A 134 -5.64 15.13 -11.79
N VAL A 135 -6.18 14.54 -10.73
CA VAL A 135 -7.45 14.96 -10.13
C VAL A 135 -7.24 15.47 -8.71
N GLY A 136 -8.17 16.28 -8.24
CA GLY A 136 -8.08 16.85 -6.91
C GLY A 136 -9.19 17.84 -6.61
N LYS A 137 -8.85 18.82 -5.78
CA LYS A 137 -9.71 19.95 -5.41
C LYS A 137 -9.03 21.29 -5.59
N ALA A 138 -9.80 22.29 -5.97
CA ALA A 138 -9.32 23.67 -6.04
C ALA A 138 -10.44 24.67 -5.74
N GLU A 139 -10.06 25.84 -5.26
CA GLU A 139 -10.99 26.97 -5.09
C GLU A 139 -11.14 27.74 -6.40
N ILE A 140 -12.35 28.23 -6.67
CA ILE A 140 -12.67 29.01 -7.88
C ILE A 140 -12.56 30.52 -7.65
N THR A 141 -12.85 30.98 -6.43
CA THR A 141 -12.88 32.42 -6.11
C THR A 141 -11.97 32.72 -4.92
N PRO A 142 -11.11 33.74 -4.97
CA PRO A 142 -10.26 34.11 -3.84
C PRO A 142 -11.08 34.47 -2.60
N GLY A 143 -10.68 33.97 -1.43
CA GLY A 143 -11.40 34.11 -0.17
C GLY A 143 -12.70 33.30 -0.04
N ASP A 144 -13.07 32.51 -1.05
CA ASP A 144 -14.12 31.50 -0.97
C ASP A 144 -13.48 30.12 -0.76
N TYR A 145 -13.85 29.48 0.35
CA TYR A 145 -13.31 28.17 0.75
C TYR A 145 -14.08 26.99 0.13
N THR A 146 -15.02 27.27 -0.78
CA THR A 146 -15.74 26.25 -1.53
C THR A 146 -14.81 25.54 -2.50
N ARG A 147 -14.66 24.23 -2.30
CA ARG A 147 -13.76 23.38 -3.07
C ARG A 147 -14.50 22.76 -4.24
N TRP A 148 -13.90 22.84 -5.41
CA TRP A 148 -14.41 22.23 -6.62
C TRP A 148 -13.51 21.09 -7.06
N PRO A 149 -14.10 19.95 -7.49
CA PRO A 149 -13.32 18.87 -8.05
C PRO A 149 -12.70 19.37 -9.37
N PHE A 150 -11.46 18.99 -9.65
CA PHE A 150 -10.81 19.33 -10.90
C PHE A 150 -10.19 18.10 -11.57
N ILE A 151 -10.00 18.20 -12.88
CA ILE A 151 -9.04 17.41 -13.65
C ILE A 151 -8.03 18.36 -14.30
N TRP A 152 -6.75 18.01 -14.22
CA TRP A 152 -5.65 18.71 -14.84
C TRP A 152 -5.04 17.83 -15.92
N GLN A 153 -4.83 18.39 -17.10
CA GLN A 153 -4.15 17.73 -18.21
C GLN A 153 -3.43 18.76 -19.06
N ASP A 154 -2.18 18.46 -19.42
CA ASP A 154 -1.37 19.26 -20.35
C ASP A 154 -1.32 20.78 -20.03
N GLY A 155 -1.20 21.11 -18.73
CA GLY A 155 -1.10 22.50 -18.27
C GLY A 155 -2.44 23.20 -18.04
N VAL A 156 -3.57 22.52 -18.21
CA VAL A 156 -4.91 23.09 -18.06
C VAL A 156 -5.64 22.41 -16.91
N MET A 157 -6.00 23.19 -15.89
CA MET A 157 -6.92 22.78 -14.82
C MET A 157 -8.36 23.09 -15.24
N THR A 158 -9.23 22.08 -15.23
CA THR A 158 -10.65 22.18 -15.58
C THR A 158 -11.49 21.71 -14.41
N ALA A 159 -12.50 22.48 -14.04
CA ALA A 159 -13.47 22.06 -13.02
C ALA A 159 -14.28 20.88 -13.56
N LEU A 160 -14.46 19.84 -12.74
CA LEU A 160 -15.36 18.75 -13.03
C LEU A 160 -16.81 19.15 -12.69
N GLU A 161 -17.77 18.45 -13.31
CA GLU A 161 -19.18 18.71 -13.09
C GLU A 161 -19.57 18.48 -11.61
N ILE A 162 -20.45 19.32 -11.08
CA ILE A 162 -21.08 19.15 -9.77
C ILE A 162 -22.61 19.10 -9.96
N PHE A 163 -23.34 18.73 -8.91
CA PHE A 163 -24.80 18.72 -8.97
C PHE A 163 -25.37 20.12 -9.34
N PRO A 164 -26.45 20.18 -10.14
CA PRO A 164 -27.11 21.43 -10.46
C PRO A 164 -27.52 22.21 -9.20
N ASN A 165 -27.34 23.54 -9.23
CA ASN A 165 -27.64 24.47 -8.13
C ASN A 165 -26.89 24.20 -6.81
N ALA A 166 -25.72 23.54 -6.86
CA ALA A 166 -24.90 23.22 -5.69
C ALA A 166 -23.54 23.94 -5.68
N GLU A 167 -23.45 25.11 -6.34
CA GLU A 167 -22.20 25.84 -6.55
C GLU A 167 -21.52 26.29 -5.25
N ASP A 168 -22.26 26.39 -4.15
CA ASP A 168 -21.78 26.75 -2.81
C ASP A 168 -21.44 25.52 -1.93
N ARG A 169 -21.59 24.30 -2.45
CA ARG A 169 -21.37 23.06 -1.69
C ARG A 169 -20.18 22.26 -2.17
N GLY A 170 -19.88 22.33 -3.48
CA GLY A 170 -18.64 21.82 -4.05
C GLY A 170 -18.48 20.29 -4.03
N GLY A 171 -17.23 19.85 -4.16
CA GLY A 171 -16.84 18.45 -4.20
C GLY A 171 -15.32 18.27 -4.30
N GLU A 172 -14.87 17.02 -4.25
CA GLU A 172 -13.46 16.66 -4.35
C GLU A 172 -13.34 15.37 -5.18
N ALA A 173 -12.38 15.30 -6.10
CA ALA A 173 -12.01 14.08 -6.82
C ALA A 173 -10.74 13.49 -6.19
N TRP A 174 -10.82 12.24 -5.73
CA TRP A 174 -9.83 11.58 -4.89
C TRP A 174 -8.91 10.65 -5.68
N ASP A 175 -9.47 9.95 -6.67
CA ASP A 175 -8.71 8.98 -7.47
C ASP A 175 -9.16 8.98 -8.94
N ILE A 176 -8.29 8.49 -9.83
CA ILE A 176 -8.49 8.41 -11.28
C ILE A 176 -7.84 7.16 -11.88
N ASN A 177 -8.59 6.37 -12.63
CA ASN A 177 -8.07 5.19 -13.31
C ASN A 177 -7.40 5.54 -14.67
N ASN A 178 -6.78 4.55 -15.31
CA ASN A 178 -6.11 4.72 -16.62
C ASN A 178 -7.08 4.87 -17.80
N LEU A 179 -8.39 4.71 -17.57
CA LEU A 179 -9.43 5.03 -18.56
C LEU A 179 -9.85 6.51 -18.51
N GLY A 180 -9.38 7.26 -17.50
CA GLY A 180 -9.71 8.67 -17.29
C GLY A 180 -11.00 8.87 -16.48
N GLU A 181 -11.51 7.82 -15.84
CA GLU A 181 -12.66 7.89 -14.94
C GLU A 181 -12.15 8.24 -13.54
N ALA A 182 -12.79 9.21 -12.89
CA ALA A 182 -12.39 9.69 -11.58
C ALA A 182 -13.51 9.45 -10.56
N VAL A 183 -13.15 9.34 -9.28
CA VAL A 183 -14.11 9.15 -8.18
C VAL A 183 -13.86 10.12 -7.04
N GLY A 184 -14.86 10.31 -6.19
CA GLY A 184 -14.78 11.22 -5.08
C GLY A 184 -16.12 11.43 -4.39
N PHE A 185 -16.35 12.67 -3.95
CA PHE A 185 -17.65 13.08 -3.44
C PHE A 185 -18.08 14.43 -3.99
N ALA A 186 -19.39 14.63 -4.08
CA ALA A 186 -20.00 15.93 -4.37
C ALA A 186 -21.26 16.11 -3.54
N ALA A 187 -21.61 17.36 -3.22
CA ALA A 187 -22.81 17.67 -2.45
C ALA A 187 -23.95 18.15 -3.37
N PRO A 188 -25.16 17.57 -3.30
CA PRO A 188 -26.34 18.12 -3.95
C PRO A 188 -26.85 19.40 -3.26
N GLU A 189 -27.72 20.15 -3.95
CA GLU A 189 -28.36 21.39 -3.44
C GLU A 189 -28.97 21.20 -2.04
N THR A 190 -29.57 20.02 -1.79
CA THR A 190 -30.13 19.64 -0.50
C THR A 190 -29.70 18.24 -0.11
N GLY A 191 -29.41 18.01 1.17
CA GLY A 191 -29.01 16.70 1.68
C GLY A 191 -27.54 16.63 2.06
N SER A 192 -27.05 15.41 2.25
CA SER A 192 -25.67 15.07 2.60
C SER A 192 -24.82 14.89 1.33
N GLN A 193 -23.50 14.84 1.47
CA GLN A 193 -22.59 14.53 0.34
C GLN A 193 -22.82 13.12 -0.19
N HIS A 194 -22.71 12.95 -1.50
CA HIS A 194 -22.84 11.66 -2.19
C HIS A 194 -21.48 11.20 -2.70
N ALA A 195 -21.27 9.89 -2.73
CA ALA A 195 -20.19 9.28 -3.49
C ALA A 195 -20.51 9.46 -4.97
N VAL A 196 -19.54 9.88 -5.76
CA VAL A 196 -19.73 10.15 -7.18
C VAL A 196 -18.58 9.61 -8.01
N MET A 197 -18.88 9.35 -9.28
CA MET A 197 -17.91 9.04 -10.32
C MET A 197 -18.06 10.04 -11.46
N TRP A 198 -16.95 10.59 -11.93
CA TRP A 198 -16.87 11.31 -13.19
C TRP A 198 -16.39 10.35 -14.27
N THR A 199 -17.22 10.14 -15.30
CA THR A 199 -16.78 9.34 -16.46
C THR A 199 -15.69 10.09 -17.24
N ALA A 200 -15.01 9.41 -18.17
CA ALA A 200 -13.90 9.99 -18.94
C ALA A 200 -14.28 11.24 -19.77
N ASP A 201 -15.56 11.46 -20.07
CA ASP A 201 -16.03 12.68 -20.73
C ASP A 201 -16.40 13.83 -19.76
N GLY A 202 -16.24 13.60 -18.45
CA GLY A 202 -16.51 14.54 -17.37
C GLY A 202 -17.93 14.45 -16.79
N THR A 203 -18.79 13.57 -17.30
CA THR A 203 -20.17 13.43 -16.80
C THR A 203 -20.21 12.91 -15.38
N LEU A 204 -20.95 13.60 -14.50
CA LEU A 204 -21.20 13.20 -13.11
C LEU A 204 -22.20 12.03 -13.01
N VAL A 205 -21.81 10.97 -12.31
CA VAL A 205 -22.63 9.81 -11.95
C VAL A 205 -22.75 9.74 -10.43
N ASP A 206 -23.98 9.74 -9.93
CA ASP A 206 -24.28 9.62 -8.49
C ASP A 206 -24.32 8.13 -8.07
N LEU A 207 -23.42 7.73 -7.18
CA LEU A 207 -23.31 6.36 -6.67
C LEU A 207 -24.16 6.15 -5.40
N THR A 208 -24.59 7.22 -4.74
CA THR A 208 -25.34 7.15 -3.48
C THR A 208 -26.47 8.20 -3.43
N PRO A 209 -27.46 8.14 -4.35
CA PRO A 209 -28.48 9.19 -4.46
C PRO A 209 -29.39 9.33 -3.24
N ASP A 210 -29.48 8.29 -2.41
CA ASP A 210 -30.40 8.22 -1.28
C ASP A 210 -29.70 8.28 0.09
N LEU A 211 -28.37 8.40 0.14
CA LEU A 211 -27.60 8.31 1.37
C LEU A 211 -26.25 9.02 1.30
N PHE A 212 -25.65 9.28 2.47
CA PHE A 212 -24.32 9.86 2.54
C PHE A 212 -23.25 8.85 2.10
N GLY A 213 -22.29 9.26 1.29
CA GLY A 213 -21.15 8.43 0.91
C GLY A 213 -19.98 9.20 0.34
N GLN A 214 -18.82 8.53 0.26
CA GLN A 214 -17.62 9.01 -0.42
C GLN A 214 -16.95 7.84 -1.15
N ALA A 215 -16.48 8.08 -2.36
CA ALA A 215 -15.66 7.15 -3.12
C ALA A 215 -14.19 7.59 -3.03
N HIS A 216 -13.28 6.68 -2.71
CA HIS A 216 -11.88 6.98 -2.43
C HIS A 216 -10.93 6.39 -3.49
N GLY A 217 -11.22 5.18 -4.00
CA GLY A 217 -10.38 4.52 -4.99
C GLY A 217 -11.17 3.92 -6.15
N ILE A 218 -10.57 3.83 -7.33
CA ILE A 218 -11.15 3.25 -8.54
C ILE A 218 -10.11 2.43 -9.32
N ASN A 219 -10.49 1.22 -9.75
CA ASN A 219 -9.64 0.40 -10.60
C ASN A 219 -9.97 0.55 -12.10
N ASN A 220 -9.19 -0.07 -12.99
CA ASN A 220 -9.39 -0.03 -14.44
C ASN A 220 -10.56 -0.92 -14.92
N LEU A 221 -11.22 -1.64 -14.01
CA LEU A 221 -12.50 -2.31 -14.28
C LEU A 221 -13.70 -1.39 -14.04
N GLY A 222 -13.48 -0.19 -13.49
CA GLY A 222 -14.54 0.74 -13.08
C GLY A 222 -15.20 0.36 -11.76
N GLU A 223 -14.57 -0.52 -10.97
CA GLU A 223 -15.00 -0.83 -9.61
C GLU A 223 -14.46 0.22 -8.66
N VAL A 224 -15.28 0.62 -7.69
CA VAL A 224 -15.00 1.76 -6.82
C VAL A 224 -14.98 1.30 -5.37
N ALA A 225 -13.96 1.69 -4.62
CA ALA A 225 -13.87 1.51 -3.17
C ALA A 225 -14.21 2.83 -2.45
N GLY A 226 -14.86 2.72 -1.29
CA GLY A 226 -15.17 3.86 -0.44
C GLY A 226 -16.07 3.49 0.73
N PHE A 227 -16.90 4.41 1.19
CA PHE A 227 -17.79 4.15 2.31
C PHE A 227 -19.13 4.88 2.21
N VAL A 228 -20.09 4.40 3.00
CA VAL A 228 -21.45 4.95 3.11
C VAL A 228 -21.88 5.16 4.57
N GLU A 229 -22.79 6.10 4.81
CA GLU A 229 -23.41 6.36 6.11
C GLU A 229 -22.37 6.59 7.23
N HIS A 230 -22.48 5.89 8.36
CA HIS A 230 -21.54 5.94 9.47
C HIS A 230 -20.27 5.13 9.13
N ALA A 231 -19.55 5.54 8.08
CA ALA A 231 -18.33 4.91 7.62
C ALA A 231 -18.46 3.38 7.52
N ASN A 232 -19.33 2.91 6.62
CA ASN A 232 -19.40 1.51 6.27
C ASN A 232 -18.65 1.29 4.96
N ALA A 233 -17.52 0.61 5.02
CA ALA A 233 -16.72 0.29 3.84
C ALA A 233 -17.56 -0.50 2.83
N VAL A 234 -17.50 -0.08 1.56
CA VAL A 234 -18.21 -0.70 0.45
C VAL A 234 -17.33 -0.72 -0.80
N MET A 235 -17.63 -1.66 -1.69
CA MET A 235 -17.16 -1.65 -3.06
C MET A 235 -18.36 -1.57 -4.01
N TRP A 236 -18.39 -0.58 -4.90
CA TRP A 236 -19.39 -0.47 -5.95
C TRP A 236 -18.92 -1.19 -7.21
N ARG A 237 -19.79 -2.04 -7.77
CA ARG A 237 -19.66 -2.61 -9.11
C ARG A 237 -20.93 -2.32 -9.89
N ASP A 238 -20.80 -1.67 -11.05
CA ASP A 238 -21.95 -1.21 -11.86
C ASP A 238 -22.96 -0.37 -11.05
N GLY A 239 -22.47 0.47 -10.12
CA GLY A 239 -23.28 1.30 -9.24
C GLY A 239 -23.96 0.55 -8.08
N VAL A 240 -23.72 -0.76 -7.94
CA VAL A 240 -24.28 -1.57 -6.85
C VAL A 240 -23.25 -1.71 -5.73
N PRO A 241 -23.52 -1.19 -4.51
CA PRO A 241 -22.60 -1.34 -3.39
C PRO A 241 -22.67 -2.76 -2.79
N THR A 242 -21.51 -3.39 -2.66
CA THR A 242 -21.29 -4.60 -1.87
C THR A 242 -20.61 -4.19 -0.57
N GLN A 243 -21.20 -4.57 0.56
CA GLN A 243 -20.64 -4.20 1.87
C GLN A 243 -19.40 -5.01 2.19
N ILE A 244 -18.33 -4.32 2.56
CA ILE A 244 -17.10 -4.88 3.12
C ILE A 244 -17.35 -4.96 4.63
N HIS A 245 -18.04 -6.02 5.07
CA HIS A 245 -18.54 -6.14 6.43
C HIS A 245 -17.64 -7.02 7.32
N ASP A 246 -17.46 -6.63 8.59
CA ASP A 246 -17.19 -7.58 9.68
C ASP A 246 -18.05 -7.29 10.92
N TRP A 247 -18.76 -8.31 11.40
CA TRP A 247 -19.89 -8.20 12.33
C TRP A 247 -19.40 -8.03 13.78
N GLY A 248 -19.10 -6.80 14.18
CA GLY A 248 -19.12 -6.40 15.59
C GLY A 248 -17.79 -5.99 16.23
N LEU A 249 -16.75 -5.72 15.43
CA LEU A 249 -15.46 -5.23 15.94
C LEU A 249 -15.30 -3.71 15.82
N ALA A 250 -16.02 -3.05 14.92
CA ALA A 250 -15.77 -1.66 14.53
C ALA A 250 -16.96 -0.73 14.76
N GLN A 251 -16.66 0.54 15.04
CA GLN A 251 -17.61 1.66 14.93
C GLN A 251 -17.66 2.18 13.48
N ASP A 252 -16.48 2.32 12.87
CA ASP A 252 -16.29 2.89 11.53
C ASP A 252 -15.33 2.01 10.71
N SER A 253 -15.50 1.98 9.39
CA SER A 253 -14.71 1.25 8.41
C SER A 253 -14.63 2.04 7.09
N TYR A 254 -13.43 2.15 6.56
CA TYR A 254 -13.13 2.94 5.37
C TYR A 254 -12.40 2.05 4.38
N ALA A 255 -12.92 1.92 3.17
CA ALA A 255 -12.18 1.37 2.05
C ALA A 255 -11.49 2.52 1.32
N GLU A 256 -10.18 2.46 1.21
CA GLU A 256 -9.34 3.56 0.71
C GLU A 256 -8.90 3.33 -0.73
N ALA A 257 -8.54 2.10 -1.10
CA ALA A 257 -8.01 1.77 -2.41
C ALA A 257 -8.46 0.39 -2.90
N ILE A 258 -8.36 0.19 -4.22
CA ILE A 258 -8.74 -1.03 -4.92
C ILE A 258 -7.82 -1.27 -6.12
N ASN A 259 -7.33 -2.49 -6.31
CA ASN A 259 -6.52 -2.87 -7.47
C ASN A 259 -7.35 -3.52 -8.60
N ASP A 260 -6.73 -3.82 -9.75
CA ASP A 260 -7.40 -4.43 -10.92
C ASP A 260 -7.80 -5.91 -10.69
N TYR A 261 -7.48 -6.48 -9.53
CA TYR A 261 -7.90 -7.81 -9.09
C TYR A 261 -9.09 -7.78 -8.11
N SER A 262 -9.72 -6.62 -7.93
CA SER A 262 -10.84 -6.39 -7.01
C SER A 262 -10.48 -6.63 -5.54
N GLU A 263 -9.21 -6.43 -5.18
CA GLU A 263 -8.72 -6.49 -3.81
C GLU A 263 -8.80 -5.09 -3.21
N VAL A 264 -9.40 -4.96 -2.03
CA VAL A 264 -9.68 -3.66 -1.42
C VAL A 264 -8.88 -3.52 -0.14
N THR A 265 -8.18 -2.40 0.02
CA THR A 265 -7.50 -2.05 1.27
C THR A 265 -8.17 -0.89 1.97
N GLY A 266 -7.96 -0.80 3.28
CA GLY A 266 -8.51 0.27 4.07
C GLY A 266 -8.22 0.08 5.55
N TYR A 267 -9.05 0.66 6.39
CA TYR A 267 -8.95 0.47 7.83
C TYR A 267 -10.31 0.51 8.51
N TYR A 268 -10.40 -0.09 9.69
CA TYR A 268 -11.53 0.09 10.59
C TYR A 268 -11.09 0.62 11.95
N ILE A 269 -12.00 1.26 12.66
CA ILE A 269 -11.79 1.78 14.02
C ILE A 269 -12.63 0.95 14.98
N ASP A 270 -11.98 0.30 15.95
CA ASP A 270 -12.68 -0.51 16.94
C ASP A 270 -13.44 0.33 17.98
N TYR A 271 -14.18 -0.33 18.88
CA TYR A 271 -14.91 0.35 19.95
C TYR A 271 -14.04 1.09 20.97
N ASN A 272 -12.73 0.84 20.98
CA ASN A 272 -11.75 1.53 21.81
C ASN A 272 -11.03 2.67 21.05
N SER A 273 -11.49 3.01 19.85
CA SER A 273 -10.88 4.02 18.97
C SER A 273 -9.50 3.63 18.44
N GLN A 274 -9.20 2.34 18.38
CA GLN A 274 -7.98 1.81 17.79
C GLN A 274 -8.20 1.52 16.29
N PRO A 275 -7.36 2.09 15.39
CA PRO A 275 -7.41 1.76 13.97
C PRO A 275 -6.70 0.43 13.67
N PHE A 276 -7.23 -0.31 12.69
CA PHE A 276 -6.69 -1.56 12.16
C PHE A 276 -6.72 -1.54 10.64
N ALA A 277 -5.55 -1.66 10.02
CA ALA A 277 -5.43 -1.79 8.57
C ALA A 277 -5.97 -3.14 8.12
N PHE A 278 -6.71 -3.16 7.01
CA PHE A 278 -7.25 -4.39 6.45
C PHE A 278 -6.99 -4.51 4.95
N VAL A 279 -7.09 -5.75 4.49
CA VAL A 279 -7.26 -6.13 3.10
C VAL A 279 -8.46 -7.06 2.97
N TRP A 280 -9.24 -6.88 1.93
CA TRP A 280 -10.46 -7.63 1.66
C TRP A 280 -10.44 -8.18 0.24
N THR A 281 -10.99 -9.40 0.10
CA THR A 281 -11.27 -10.02 -1.20
C THR A 281 -12.66 -10.67 -1.13
N GLU A 282 -13.34 -10.82 -2.27
CA GLU A 282 -14.61 -11.55 -2.30
C GLU A 282 -14.47 -13.00 -1.82
N GLN A 283 -13.35 -13.65 -2.14
CA GLN A 283 -13.17 -15.08 -1.89
C GLN A 283 -12.87 -15.39 -0.42
N ALA A 284 -12.18 -14.49 0.28
CA ALA A 284 -11.71 -14.72 1.63
C ALA A 284 -12.30 -13.80 2.69
N GLY A 285 -13.01 -12.75 2.28
CA GLY A 285 -13.50 -11.71 3.18
C GLY A 285 -12.38 -10.81 3.68
N LEU A 286 -12.67 -10.10 4.77
CA LEU A 286 -11.78 -9.13 5.40
C LEU A 286 -10.74 -9.85 6.26
N LYS A 287 -9.49 -9.41 6.18
CA LYS A 287 -8.43 -9.76 7.13
C LYS A 287 -7.70 -8.50 7.59
N THR A 288 -7.40 -8.42 8.88
CA THR A 288 -6.45 -7.40 9.37
C THR A 288 -5.06 -7.71 8.82
N LEU A 289 -4.26 -6.68 8.54
CA LEU A 289 -2.89 -6.91 8.09
C LEU A 289 -2.03 -7.54 9.19
N GLU A 290 -2.32 -7.30 10.46
CA GLU A 290 -1.65 -7.93 11.59
C GLU A 290 -1.83 -9.45 11.63
N ASP A 291 -3.00 -9.95 11.21
CA ASP A 291 -3.25 -11.39 11.10
C ASP A 291 -2.43 -12.03 9.97
N LEU A 292 -1.80 -11.24 9.10
CA LEU A 292 -1.13 -11.70 7.88
C LEU A 292 0.40 -11.61 7.94
N ILE A 293 0.96 -11.10 9.03
CA ILE A 293 2.39 -10.83 9.17
C ILE A 293 3.03 -11.73 10.22
N GLY A 294 4.34 -11.93 10.12
CA GLY A 294 5.07 -12.81 11.04
C GLY A 294 4.84 -12.46 12.51
N PRO A 295 4.72 -13.44 13.42
CA PRO A 295 4.45 -13.17 14.82
C PRO A 295 5.58 -12.34 15.43
N GLN A 296 5.26 -11.55 16.48
CA GLN A 296 6.22 -10.67 17.14
C GLN A 296 6.74 -9.52 16.25
N SER A 297 5.98 -9.10 15.24
CA SER A 297 6.39 -8.05 14.30
C SER A 297 6.55 -6.65 14.89
N ARG A 298 6.06 -6.41 16.13
CA ARG A 298 6.03 -5.09 16.81
C ARG A 298 5.31 -3.97 16.05
N TRP A 299 4.70 -4.27 14.91
CA TRP A 299 3.84 -3.37 14.16
C TRP A 299 2.44 -3.38 14.75
N GLU A 300 1.86 -2.19 14.84
CA GLU A 300 0.42 -1.94 14.94
C GLU A 300 0.06 -1.19 13.65
N LEU A 301 -0.46 -1.92 12.66
CA LEU A 301 -0.76 -1.40 11.33
C LEU A 301 -2.12 -0.71 11.37
N ALA A 302 -2.10 0.61 11.25
CA ALA A 302 -3.30 1.41 11.49
C ALA A 302 -4.07 1.71 10.20
N TYR A 303 -3.37 2.09 9.13
CA TYR A 303 -3.96 2.57 7.89
C TYR A 303 -3.29 1.91 6.69
N ALA A 304 -4.06 1.20 5.87
CA ALA A 304 -3.65 0.75 4.53
C ALA A 304 -4.34 1.66 3.51
N LEU A 305 -3.55 2.46 2.78
CA LEU A 305 -4.04 3.60 2.01
C LEU A 305 -4.01 3.35 0.51
N ASP A 306 -3.15 2.47 0.03
CA ASP A 306 -3.05 2.15 -1.39
C ASP A 306 -2.53 0.71 -1.61
N ILE A 307 -2.90 0.11 -2.75
CA ILE A 307 -2.57 -1.26 -3.15
C ILE A 307 -2.33 -1.33 -4.66
N ASN A 308 -1.24 -1.98 -5.08
CA ASN A 308 -0.95 -2.22 -6.50
C ASN A 308 -1.46 -3.60 -6.99
N ASP A 309 -1.36 -3.88 -8.29
CA ASP A 309 -1.82 -5.14 -8.89
C ASP A 309 -0.95 -6.36 -8.51
N PHE A 310 0.24 -6.13 -7.93
CA PHE A 310 1.03 -7.19 -7.32
C PHE A 310 0.55 -7.54 -5.89
N GLY A 311 -0.46 -6.85 -5.37
CA GLY A 311 -0.97 -6.99 -4.01
C GLY A 311 -0.07 -6.34 -2.96
N MET A 312 0.88 -5.48 -3.35
CA MET A 312 1.68 -4.72 -2.39
C MET A 312 0.84 -3.59 -1.83
N ILE A 313 0.84 -3.47 -0.50
CA ILE A 313 0.01 -2.51 0.23
C ILE A 313 0.93 -1.48 0.88
N VAL A 314 0.61 -0.21 0.75
CA VAL A 314 1.30 0.88 1.44
C VAL A 314 0.40 1.52 2.48
N GLY A 315 1.01 1.99 3.56
CA GLY A 315 0.28 2.69 4.60
C GLY A 315 1.18 3.21 5.72
N TYR A 316 0.57 3.45 6.88
CA TYR A 316 1.32 3.77 8.09
C TYR A 316 0.67 3.21 9.35
N GLY A 317 1.49 3.06 10.38
CA GLY A 317 1.12 2.51 11.68
C GLY A 317 2.17 2.83 12.74
N MET A 318 2.05 2.23 13.91
CA MET A 318 3.06 2.34 14.95
C MET A 318 4.05 1.19 14.84
N HIS A 319 5.34 1.49 14.78
CA HIS A 319 6.42 0.51 14.89
C HIS A 319 7.42 1.00 15.93
N ALA A 320 7.61 0.19 16.98
CA ALA A 320 8.48 0.54 18.11
C ALA A 320 8.16 1.94 18.72
N ASP A 321 6.87 2.19 18.97
CA ASP A 321 6.33 3.43 19.56
C ASP A 321 6.44 4.69 18.68
N LEU A 322 6.78 4.55 17.40
CA LEU A 322 6.86 5.67 16.47
C LEU A 322 5.95 5.43 15.26
N GLN A 323 5.32 6.50 14.76
CA GLN A 323 4.55 6.42 13.52
C GLN A 323 5.50 6.22 12.34
N ARG A 324 5.28 5.16 11.57
CA ARG A 324 6.12 4.74 10.45
C ARG A 324 5.28 4.39 9.25
N ALA A 325 5.80 4.76 8.08
CA ALA A 325 5.31 4.26 6.82
C ALA A 325 5.76 2.80 6.63
N PHE A 326 4.93 2.00 6.01
CA PHE A 326 5.26 0.63 5.66
C PHE A 326 4.91 0.33 4.22
N VAL A 327 5.60 -0.67 3.67
CA VAL A 327 5.12 -1.44 2.53
C VAL A 327 4.97 -2.90 2.95
N ALA A 328 3.77 -3.43 2.83
CA ALA A 328 3.46 -4.84 3.05
C ALA A 328 3.50 -5.53 1.69
N THR A 329 4.43 -6.46 1.50
CA THR A 329 4.54 -7.24 0.28
C THR A 329 4.00 -8.65 0.48
N PRO A 330 3.20 -9.18 -0.47
CA PRO A 330 2.82 -10.58 -0.46
C PRO A 330 4.06 -11.48 -0.46
N VAL A 331 3.97 -12.59 0.25
CA VAL A 331 4.96 -13.66 0.20
C VAL A 331 4.36 -14.88 -0.49
N SER A 332 5.17 -15.55 -1.30
CA SER A 332 4.74 -16.71 -2.06
C SER A 332 5.83 -17.78 -1.98
N PRO A 333 5.86 -18.52 -0.85
CA PRO A 333 6.91 -19.46 -0.58
C PRO A 333 6.87 -20.64 -1.56
N THR A 334 7.97 -20.86 -2.28
CA THR A 334 8.16 -22.04 -3.14
C THR A 334 8.93 -23.14 -2.44
N ILE A 335 9.66 -22.79 -1.37
CA ILE A 335 10.48 -23.70 -0.58
C ILE A 335 9.69 -24.17 0.65
N GLN A 336 9.77 -25.46 0.95
CA GLN A 336 9.14 -26.03 2.15
C GLN A 336 10.19 -26.29 3.22
N LEU A 337 10.12 -25.51 4.30
CA LEU A 337 10.98 -25.59 5.47
C LEU A 337 10.24 -26.33 6.60
N THR A 338 10.89 -27.35 7.16
CA THR A 338 10.36 -28.10 8.31
C THR A 338 11.03 -27.64 9.60
N ASN A 339 10.28 -27.68 10.71
CA ASN A 339 10.75 -27.33 12.05
C ASN A 339 12.13 -27.88 12.42
N ALA A 340 12.84 -27.13 13.27
CA ALA A 340 14.12 -27.55 13.79
C ALA A 340 13.96 -28.82 14.65
N HIS A 341 14.85 -29.80 14.45
CA HIS A 341 14.78 -31.09 15.14
C HIS A 341 16.14 -31.44 15.79
N PRO A 342 16.19 -31.77 17.10
CA PRO A 342 15.05 -32.11 17.96
C PRO A 342 14.26 -30.92 18.52
N GLY A 343 14.67 -29.68 18.27
CA GLY A 343 14.03 -28.47 18.83
C GLY A 343 14.47 -28.17 20.26
N VAL A 344 15.64 -28.66 20.69
CA VAL A 344 16.11 -28.60 22.09
C VAL A 344 17.38 -27.77 22.20
N ALA A 345 17.43 -26.86 23.18
CA ALA A 345 18.60 -26.02 23.44
C ALA A 345 19.77 -26.84 24.01
N GLY A 346 21.01 -26.43 23.70
CA GLY A 346 22.22 -27.14 24.10
C GLY A 346 22.48 -28.45 23.34
N GLN A 347 21.68 -28.75 22.31
CA GLN A 347 21.79 -29.95 21.49
C GLN A 347 22.06 -29.61 20.01
N VAL A 348 22.52 -30.62 19.27
CA VAL A 348 22.61 -30.52 17.81
C VAL A 348 21.22 -30.60 17.21
N ASN A 349 20.82 -29.53 16.53
CA ASN A 349 19.57 -29.43 15.81
C ASN A 349 19.81 -29.48 14.30
N GLY A 350 18.80 -29.88 13.54
CA GLY A 350 18.75 -29.81 12.10
C GLY A 350 17.48 -29.15 11.60
N ILE A 351 17.61 -28.28 10.59
CA ILE A 351 16.49 -27.69 9.86
C ILE A 351 16.61 -28.08 8.39
N ARG A 352 15.49 -28.40 7.74
CA ARG A 352 15.48 -28.96 6.38
C ARG A 352 14.59 -28.15 5.46
N ALA A 353 15.16 -27.74 4.34
CA ALA A 353 14.44 -27.21 3.19
C ALA A 353 14.22 -28.31 2.14
N SER A 354 13.09 -28.23 1.45
CA SER A 354 12.67 -29.15 0.38
C SER A 354 11.91 -28.40 -0.72
N GLY A 355 11.74 -29.04 -1.88
CA GLY A 355 11.20 -28.37 -3.07
C GLY A 355 12.27 -27.64 -3.90
N LEU A 356 13.55 -27.94 -3.66
CA LEU A 356 14.68 -27.25 -4.29
C LEU A 356 15.11 -27.98 -5.57
N GLU A 357 15.66 -27.24 -6.54
CA GLU A 357 16.41 -27.85 -7.63
C GLU A 357 17.72 -28.49 -7.12
N PRO A 358 18.09 -29.72 -7.56
CA PRO A 358 19.34 -30.36 -7.14
C PRO A 358 20.58 -29.51 -7.44
N GLY A 359 21.49 -29.41 -6.47
CA GLY A 359 22.72 -28.61 -6.60
C GLY A 359 22.55 -27.12 -6.26
N THR A 360 21.32 -26.63 -6.08
CA THR A 360 21.07 -25.25 -5.67
C THR A 360 21.54 -25.01 -4.24
N ARG A 361 22.22 -23.88 -4.02
CA ARG A 361 22.62 -23.42 -2.69
C ARG A 361 21.48 -22.62 -2.07
N VAL A 362 21.03 -23.04 -0.90
CA VAL A 362 20.02 -22.35 -0.10
C VAL A 362 20.64 -21.84 1.20
N TYR A 363 20.25 -20.64 1.60
CA TYR A 363 20.68 -20.00 2.84
C TYR A 363 19.56 -20.10 3.88
N PHE A 364 19.92 -20.37 5.13
CA PHE A 364 18.97 -20.45 6.24
C PHE A 364 19.16 -19.24 7.14
N CYS A 365 18.07 -18.52 7.37
CA CYS A 365 18.00 -17.30 8.13
C CYS A 365 17.14 -17.51 9.37
N TRP A 366 17.44 -16.75 10.43
CA TRP A 366 16.59 -16.68 11.61
C TRP A 366 16.47 -15.26 12.13
N SER A 367 15.38 -15.00 12.85
CA SER A 367 15.22 -13.81 13.68
C SER A 367 14.48 -14.16 14.96
N GLY A 368 14.62 -13.30 15.97
CA GLY A 368 13.77 -13.32 17.15
C GLY A 368 12.48 -12.51 16.97
N GLN A 369 12.32 -11.78 15.87
CA GLN A 369 11.16 -10.93 15.57
C GLN A 369 10.67 -11.17 14.13
N GLY A 370 9.35 -11.15 13.94
CA GLY A 370 8.73 -11.07 12.62
C GLY A 370 8.89 -9.67 12.02
N GLY A 371 8.63 -9.52 10.73
CA GLY A 371 8.67 -8.24 10.04
C GLY A 371 8.95 -8.44 8.56
N GLY A 372 9.66 -7.51 7.94
CA GLY A 372 10.02 -7.56 6.53
C GLY A 372 11.49 -7.23 6.33
N THR A 373 12.22 -8.08 5.60
CA THR A 373 13.57 -7.77 5.16
C THR A 373 13.71 -8.03 3.67
N LEU A 374 14.19 -7.02 2.96
CA LEU A 374 14.57 -7.11 1.56
C LEU A 374 15.63 -8.20 1.36
N ILE A 375 15.44 -9.00 0.30
CA ILE A 375 16.46 -9.93 -0.15
C ILE A 375 17.42 -9.14 -1.05
N PRO A 376 18.74 -9.17 -0.80
CA PRO A 376 19.69 -8.45 -1.64
C PRO A 376 19.53 -8.77 -3.13
N ASP A 377 19.55 -7.74 -3.97
CA ASP A 377 19.39 -7.80 -5.42
C ASP A 377 18.01 -8.32 -5.92
N CYS A 378 17.04 -8.52 -5.02
CA CYS A 378 15.67 -8.88 -5.38
C CYS A 378 14.74 -7.67 -5.38
N ASP A 379 13.77 -7.72 -6.29
CA ASP A 379 12.66 -6.79 -6.35
C ASP A 379 11.63 -7.12 -5.26
N VAL A 380 11.11 -6.10 -4.59
CA VAL A 380 10.05 -6.19 -3.58
C VAL A 380 8.80 -6.91 -4.09
N THR A 381 8.46 -6.78 -5.37
CA THR A 381 7.29 -7.41 -6.00
C THR A 381 7.37 -8.94 -6.05
N VAL A 382 8.57 -9.52 -5.85
CA VAL A 382 8.77 -10.97 -5.94
C VAL A 382 8.54 -11.63 -4.59
N ASN A 383 9.34 -11.28 -3.59
CA ASN A 383 9.28 -11.80 -2.22
C ASN A 383 10.17 -10.94 -1.32
N ALA A 384 9.75 -10.80 -0.06
CA ALA A 384 10.63 -10.40 1.04
C ALA A 384 10.60 -11.44 2.15
N LEU A 385 11.64 -11.45 2.99
CA LEU A 385 11.62 -12.30 4.18
C LEU A 385 10.64 -11.74 5.19
N GLN A 386 9.86 -12.62 5.83
CA GLN A 386 8.96 -12.29 6.95
C GLN A 386 9.70 -12.14 8.29
N LEU A 387 11.01 -11.88 8.23
CA LEU A 387 11.92 -11.78 9.36
C LEU A 387 12.42 -10.35 9.47
N GLU A 388 12.42 -9.79 10.67
CA GLU A 388 13.07 -8.50 10.93
C GLU A 388 14.56 -8.71 11.24
N ASN A 389 15.45 -7.97 10.57
CA ASN A 389 16.91 -8.02 10.79
C ASN A 389 17.50 -9.45 10.88
N PRO A 390 17.23 -10.33 9.90
CA PRO A 390 17.58 -11.74 9.97
C PRO A 390 19.10 -11.97 10.00
N THR A 391 19.50 -12.97 10.78
CA THR A 391 20.87 -13.48 10.77
C THR A 391 20.95 -14.75 9.93
N VAL A 392 21.92 -14.81 9.01
CA VAL A 392 22.23 -16.03 8.25
C VAL A 392 22.93 -17.04 9.17
N VAL A 393 22.30 -18.18 9.43
CA VAL A 393 22.87 -19.28 10.23
C VAL A 393 23.91 -20.06 9.44
N GLY A 394 23.66 -20.24 8.15
CA GLY A 394 24.51 -21.02 7.26
C GLY A 394 23.84 -21.30 5.93
N SER A 395 24.48 -22.14 5.12
CA SER A 395 23.93 -22.61 3.84
C SER A 395 24.12 -24.11 3.67
N ALA A 396 23.30 -24.71 2.82
CA ALA A 396 23.47 -26.09 2.36
C ALA A 396 23.16 -26.19 0.86
N ILE A 397 23.67 -27.25 0.23
CA ILE A 397 23.42 -27.55 -1.18
C ILE A 397 22.36 -28.63 -1.26
N ALA A 398 21.36 -28.44 -2.12
CA ALA A 398 20.30 -29.43 -2.35
C ALA A 398 20.87 -30.73 -2.93
N ASP A 399 20.46 -31.87 -2.36
CA ASP A 399 20.80 -33.20 -2.83
C ASP A 399 20.02 -33.59 -4.11
N ALA A 400 20.26 -34.80 -4.60
CA ALA A 400 19.57 -35.33 -5.79
C ALA A 400 18.04 -35.44 -5.64
N ASN A 401 17.50 -35.34 -4.42
CA ASN A 401 16.07 -35.35 -4.13
C ASN A 401 15.53 -33.94 -3.84
N GLY A 402 16.30 -32.88 -4.11
CA GLY A 402 15.88 -31.50 -3.88
C GLY A 402 15.78 -31.12 -2.40
N ARG A 403 16.61 -31.74 -1.53
CA ARG A 403 16.61 -31.49 -0.08
C ARG A 403 17.94 -30.92 0.37
N ALA A 404 17.88 -29.90 1.20
CA ALA A 404 19.06 -29.32 1.86
C ALA A 404 18.81 -29.31 3.38
N THR A 405 19.75 -29.81 4.17
CA THR A 405 19.63 -29.83 5.65
C THR A 405 20.84 -29.13 6.26
N LEU A 406 20.58 -28.10 7.06
CA LEU A 406 21.59 -27.47 7.90
C LEU A 406 21.52 -28.10 9.30
N LYS A 407 22.66 -28.53 9.83
CA LYS A 407 22.78 -29.06 11.21
C LYS A 407 23.78 -28.23 11.99
N GLY A 408 23.49 -27.94 13.25
CA GLY A 408 24.36 -27.14 14.11
C GLY A 408 24.02 -27.29 15.58
N ASN A 409 24.98 -26.96 16.44
CA ASN A 409 24.74 -26.92 17.88
C ASN A 409 23.97 -25.65 18.24
N VAL A 410 22.84 -25.79 18.94
CA VAL A 410 22.04 -24.67 19.41
C VAL A 410 22.48 -24.32 20.84
N PRO A 411 22.84 -23.06 21.15
CA PRO A 411 23.30 -22.69 22.49
C PRO A 411 22.25 -22.96 23.57
N SER A 412 22.66 -23.36 24.79
CA SER A 412 21.72 -23.55 25.91
C SER A 412 20.99 -22.26 26.32
N SER A 413 21.56 -21.09 26.01
CA SER A 413 20.98 -19.77 26.28
C SER A 413 19.71 -19.44 25.48
N VAL A 414 19.30 -20.30 24.54
CA VAL A 414 18.04 -20.12 23.79
C VAL A 414 16.89 -20.99 24.34
N SER A 415 17.10 -21.76 25.41
CA SER A 415 16.00 -22.49 26.07
C SER A 415 14.89 -21.52 26.49
N GLY A 416 13.66 -21.88 26.17
CA GLY A 416 12.45 -21.08 26.37
C GLY A 416 12.27 -19.93 25.37
N LYS A 417 13.18 -19.72 24.41
CA LYS A 417 13.04 -18.67 23.40
C LYS A 417 12.35 -19.21 22.15
N THR A 418 11.47 -18.38 21.58
CA THR A 418 10.87 -18.59 20.26
C THR A 418 11.70 -17.87 19.21
N LEU A 419 12.10 -18.59 18.17
CA LEU A 419 12.83 -18.08 17.02
C LEU A 419 12.05 -18.38 15.74
N LEU A 420 12.11 -17.47 14.79
CA LEU A 420 11.52 -17.59 13.46
C LEU A 420 12.61 -17.96 12.45
N PHE A 421 12.30 -18.85 11.52
CA PHE A 421 13.21 -19.34 10.50
C PHE A 421 12.59 -19.24 9.11
N GLN A 422 13.41 -18.85 8.14
CA GLN A 422 13.12 -18.97 6.71
C GLN A 422 14.39 -19.40 5.96
N ALA A 423 14.19 -19.99 4.80
CA ALA A 423 15.22 -20.26 3.83
C ALA A 423 15.05 -19.38 2.60
N VAL A 424 16.15 -19.02 1.95
CA VAL A 424 16.17 -18.14 0.79
C VAL A 424 17.19 -18.58 -0.25
N ILE A 425 16.85 -18.40 -1.52
CA ILE A 425 17.76 -18.49 -2.66
C ILE A 425 17.86 -17.08 -3.27
N PRO A 426 18.88 -16.28 -2.92
CA PRO A 426 18.96 -14.89 -3.37
C PRO A 426 18.99 -14.75 -4.90
N SER A 427 19.59 -15.70 -5.62
CA SER A 427 19.69 -15.63 -7.09
C SER A 427 18.36 -15.82 -7.82
N SER A 428 17.34 -16.38 -7.18
CA SER A 428 16.00 -16.58 -7.76
C SER A 428 14.89 -15.90 -6.95
N CYS A 429 15.23 -15.20 -5.86
CA CYS A 429 14.29 -14.53 -4.95
C CYS A 429 13.22 -15.47 -4.38
N GLU A 430 13.54 -16.77 -4.31
CA GLU A 430 12.67 -17.78 -3.73
C GLU A 430 12.87 -17.85 -2.22
N ILE A 431 11.77 -17.93 -1.49
CA ILE A 431 11.75 -18.05 -0.04
C ILE A 431 11.00 -19.30 0.39
N SER A 432 11.21 -19.70 1.64
CA SER A 432 10.38 -20.72 2.28
C SER A 432 9.21 -20.13 3.04
N ASN A 433 8.27 -21.01 3.39
CA ASN A 433 7.30 -20.74 4.45
C ASN A 433 8.03 -20.35 5.75
N LEU A 434 7.36 -19.58 6.59
CA LEU A 434 7.84 -19.20 7.91
C LEU A 434 7.73 -20.37 8.88
N VAL A 435 8.81 -20.69 9.58
CA VAL A 435 8.86 -21.71 10.63
C VAL A 435 9.07 -21.04 11.97
N VAL A 436 8.16 -21.26 12.91
CA VAL A 436 8.23 -20.72 14.28
C VAL A 436 8.61 -21.86 15.24
N GLN A 437 9.73 -21.71 15.96
CA GLN A 437 10.25 -22.74 16.87
C GLN A 437 10.55 -22.16 18.26
N THR A 438 9.86 -22.68 19.27
CA THR A 438 10.26 -22.52 20.67
C THR A 438 11.22 -23.64 21.06
N PHE A 439 12.41 -23.31 21.54
CA PHE A 439 13.39 -24.31 21.96
C PHE A 439 13.17 -24.73 23.41
N GLU A 440 13.09 -26.04 23.65
CA GLU A 440 13.00 -26.61 25.00
C GLU A 440 14.33 -26.54 25.76
#